data_AF-A0A2K3PM94-F1
#
_entry.id   AF-A0A2K3PM94-F1
#
_cell.length_a   1.000
_cell.length_b   1.000
_cell.length_c   1.000
_cell.angle_alpha   90.00
_cell.angle_beta   90.00
_cell.angle_gamma   90.00
#
_symmetry.space_group_name_H-M   'P 1'
#
loop_
_entity.id
_entity.type
_entity.pdbx_description
1 polymer ?
#
loop_
_entity_poly.entity_id
_entity_poly.type
_entity_poly.pdbx_seq_one_letter_code
_entity_poly.pdbx_strand_id
1 'polypeptide(L)'
;LTFLQMPTAWVVFSLVPIAGGVALASATEASFNWVGFLSAMASNLTNQSRNVLSKKLMVNKEESVDNITLFSIITVMSFFLSLPLAIFMEGVKFTPAYIQSAGLDVQQVYIRSLLAALCFHAYQQVAYMILERVSPVTHSVANCLKRVIVIVSSVIFFQTPVSPINALGTGIALSGVFLYSRVTRIKPKTD
;
A
#
# COMPACT_ATOMS: atom_id res chain seq x y z
N LEU A 1 -17.57 -15.26 12.66
CA LEU A 1 -18.41 -14.68 11.60
C LEU A 1 -18.68 -13.20 11.93
N THR A 2 -17.62 -12.37 11.97
CA THR A 2 -17.58 -11.06 12.65
C THR A 2 -17.36 -9.89 11.68
N PHE A 3 -17.70 -10.05 10.40
CA PHE A 3 -17.38 -9.06 9.35
C PHE A 3 -18.56 -8.15 8.94
N LEU A 4 -19.75 -8.36 9.52
CA LEU A 4 -20.97 -7.58 9.27
C LEU A 4 -21.33 -6.67 10.45
N GLN A 5 -20.36 -6.27 11.27
CA GLN A 5 -20.63 -5.27 12.29
C GLN A 5 -20.75 -3.92 11.61
N MET A 6 -21.98 -3.41 11.49
CA MET A 6 -22.24 -2.15 10.80
C MET A 6 -21.34 -1.04 11.38
N PRO A 7 -20.67 -0.26 10.52
CA PRO A 7 -19.85 0.84 10.97
C PRO A 7 -20.75 1.81 11.76
N THR A 8 -20.29 2.22 12.93
CA THR A 8 -21.02 3.22 13.72
C THR A 8 -21.04 4.54 12.94
N ALA A 9 -22.08 5.35 13.13
CA ALA A 9 -22.19 6.67 12.50
C ALA A 9 -20.90 7.50 12.62
N TRP A 10 -20.22 7.45 13.77
CA TRP A 10 -18.93 8.09 14.00
C TRP A 10 -17.80 7.62 13.07
N VAL A 11 -17.77 6.33 12.72
CA VAL A 11 -16.81 5.79 11.76
C VAL A 11 -17.11 6.35 10.38
N VAL A 12 -18.39 6.40 9.98
CA VAL A 12 -18.81 6.96 8.68
C VAL A 12 -18.47 8.45 8.58
N PHE A 13 -18.71 9.23 9.64
CA PHE A 13 -18.35 10.65 9.66
C PHE A 13 -16.83 10.87 9.52
N SER A 14 -16.00 9.98 10.09
CA SER A 14 -14.54 10.07 9.92
C SER A 14 -14.07 9.82 8.48
N LEU A 15 -14.90 9.22 7.61
CA LEU A 15 -14.58 9.02 6.19
C LEU A 15 -14.74 10.30 5.37
N VAL A 16 -15.59 11.24 5.79
CA VAL A 16 -15.83 12.51 5.10
C VAL A 16 -14.54 13.33 4.93
N PRO A 17 -13.74 13.62 5.98
CA PRO A 17 -12.48 14.33 5.82
C PRO A 17 -11.46 13.51 5.00
N ILE A 18 -11.49 12.18 5.06
CA ILE A 18 -10.60 11.34 4.25
C ILE A 18 -10.90 11.53 2.76
N ALA A 19 -12.16 11.32 2.37
CA ALA A 19 -12.58 11.45 0.97
C ALA A 19 -12.44 12.89 0.46
N GLY A 20 -12.86 13.87 1.26
CA GLY A 20 -12.74 15.29 0.91
C GLY A 20 -11.29 15.74 0.75
N GLY A 21 -10.41 15.34 1.66
CA GLY A 21 -8.98 15.64 1.58
C GLY A 21 -8.31 15.03 0.34
N VAL A 22 -8.61 13.76 0.02
CA VAL A 22 -8.12 13.09 -1.18
C VAL A 22 -8.64 13.76 -2.45
N ALA A 23 -9.92 14.14 -2.48
CA ALA A 23 -10.52 14.85 -3.61
C ALA A 23 -9.84 16.22 -3.83
N LEU A 24 -9.63 16.98 -2.76
CA LEU A 24 -8.98 18.30 -2.82
C LEU A 24 -7.51 18.20 -3.27
N ALA A 25 -6.76 17.23 -2.72
CA ALA A 25 -5.38 16.98 -3.14
C ALA A 25 -5.31 16.59 -4.62
N SER A 26 -6.15 15.64 -5.03
CA SER A 26 -6.19 15.15 -6.42
C SER A 26 -6.58 16.24 -7.43
N ALA A 27 -7.54 17.10 -7.09
CA ALA A 27 -7.99 18.18 -7.96
C ALA A 27 -6.94 19.28 -8.17
N THR A 28 -5.94 19.37 -7.29
CA THR A 28 -4.87 20.38 -7.33
C THR A 28 -3.50 19.80 -7.67
N GLU A 29 -3.46 18.51 -8.02
CA GLU A 29 -2.26 17.80 -8.45
C GLU A 29 -1.97 18.12 -9.92
N ALA A 30 -0.80 18.68 -10.21
CA ALA A 30 -0.45 19.16 -11.56
C ALA A 30 -0.37 18.02 -12.59
N SER A 31 -0.02 16.81 -12.15
CA SER A 31 0.12 15.62 -13.00
C SER A 31 -0.99 14.59 -12.73
N PHE A 32 -2.21 15.04 -12.44
CA PHE A 32 -3.32 14.12 -12.14
C PHE A 32 -3.67 13.24 -13.36
N ASN A 33 -3.80 11.93 -13.12
CA ASN A 33 -4.20 10.95 -14.11
C ASN A 33 -5.23 9.98 -13.52
N TRP A 34 -6.39 9.86 -14.15
CA TRP A 34 -7.47 8.96 -13.72
C TRP A 34 -7.07 7.49 -13.65
N VAL A 35 -6.29 7.00 -14.61
CA VAL A 35 -5.81 5.60 -14.61
C VAL A 35 -4.88 5.35 -13.44
N GLY A 36 -3.96 6.30 -13.17
CA GLY A 36 -3.06 6.24 -12.02
C GLY A 36 -3.83 6.29 -10.69
N PHE A 37 -4.80 7.19 -10.59
CA PHE A 37 -5.66 7.32 -9.41
C PHE A 37 -6.48 6.05 -9.14
N LEU A 38 -7.19 5.52 -10.14
CA LEU A 38 -7.98 4.31 -10.02
C LEU A 38 -7.11 3.09 -9.71
N SER A 39 -5.94 2.98 -10.33
CA SER A 39 -4.96 1.93 -10.02
C SER A 39 -4.49 2.00 -8.57
N ALA A 40 -4.20 3.21 -8.05
CA ALA A 40 -3.83 3.40 -6.65
C ALA A 40 -4.98 3.01 -5.69
N MET A 41 -6.23 3.34 -6.03
CA MET A 41 -7.41 2.95 -5.25
C MET A 41 -7.62 1.43 -5.25
N ALA A 42 -7.52 0.79 -6.43
CA ALA A 42 -7.62 -0.65 -6.57
C ALA A 42 -6.51 -1.38 -5.79
N SER A 43 -5.27 -0.88 -5.85
CA SER A 43 -4.13 -1.40 -5.07
C SER A 43 -4.37 -1.31 -3.56
N ASN A 44 -4.95 -0.22 -3.08
CA ASN A 44 -5.33 -0.10 -1.66
C ASN A 44 -6.38 -1.15 -1.28
N LEU A 45 -7.41 -1.35 -2.10
CA LEU A 45 -8.45 -2.35 -1.85
C LEU A 45 -7.92 -3.79 -1.85
N THR A 46 -7.12 -4.16 -2.85
CA THR A 46 -6.54 -5.51 -2.96
C THR A 46 -5.54 -5.78 -1.84
N ASN A 47 -4.69 -4.80 -1.49
CA ASN A 47 -3.74 -4.96 -0.38
C ASN A 47 -4.44 -5.12 0.97
N GLN A 48 -5.52 -4.38 1.23
CA GLN A 48 -6.31 -4.56 2.47
C GLN A 48 -7.04 -5.90 2.49
N SER A 49 -7.62 -6.31 1.35
CA SER A 49 -8.27 -7.63 1.23
C SER A 49 -7.26 -8.76 1.49
N ARG A 50 -6.07 -8.66 0.90
CA ARG A 50 -4.95 -9.59 1.14
C ARG A 50 -4.57 -9.66 2.62
N ASN A 51 -4.45 -8.53 3.31
CA ASN A 51 -4.09 -8.50 4.73
C ASN A 51 -5.17 -9.19 5.60
N VAL A 52 -6.45 -8.93 5.34
CA VAL A 52 -7.56 -9.55 6.09
C VAL A 52 -7.62 -11.06 5.84
N LEU A 53 -7.54 -11.48 4.58
CA LEU A 53 -7.55 -12.89 4.21
C LEU A 53 -6.32 -13.64 4.74
N SER A 54 -5.12 -13.04 4.62
CA SER A 54 -3.88 -13.62 5.15
C SER A 54 -3.99 -13.80 6.67
N LYS A 55 -4.51 -12.79 7.38
CA LYS A 55 -4.73 -12.92 8.83
C LYS A 55 -5.72 -14.03 9.18
N LYS A 56 -6.78 -14.20 8.38
CA LYS A 56 -7.75 -15.29 8.59
C LYS A 56 -7.11 -16.66 8.44
N LEU A 57 -6.22 -16.84 7.45
CA LEU A 57 -5.48 -18.09 7.24
C LEU A 57 -4.46 -18.35 8.36
N MET A 58 -3.78 -17.32 8.87
CA MET A 58 -2.83 -17.45 9.99
C MET A 58 -3.51 -17.87 11.31
N VAL A 59 -4.76 -17.46 11.53
CA VAL A 59 -5.50 -17.68 12.79
C VAL A 59 -6.41 -18.92 12.75
N ASN A 60 -6.61 -19.51 11.56
CA ASN A 60 -7.51 -20.66 11.42
C ASN A 60 -6.94 -21.90 12.12
N LYS A 61 -7.71 -22.55 13.00
CA LYS A 61 -7.22 -23.63 13.88
C LYS A 61 -7.01 -24.98 13.19
N GLU A 62 -7.61 -25.19 12.02
CA GLU A 62 -7.55 -26.45 11.27
C GLU A 62 -6.45 -26.46 10.19
N GLU A 63 -6.04 -25.28 9.71
CA GLU A 63 -5.01 -25.09 8.66
C GLU A 63 -4.19 -23.81 8.95
N SER A 64 -3.60 -23.68 10.13
CA SER A 64 -2.78 -22.50 10.44
C SER A 64 -1.49 -22.54 9.62
N VAL A 65 -1.38 -21.65 8.63
CA VAL A 65 -0.16 -21.48 7.84
C VAL A 65 0.70 -20.41 8.52
N ASP A 66 1.95 -20.74 8.82
CA ASP A 66 2.94 -19.81 9.36
C ASP A 66 3.10 -18.57 8.45
N ASN A 67 3.36 -17.41 9.03
CA ASN A 67 3.40 -16.15 8.28
C ASN A 67 4.49 -16.13 7.20
N ILE A 68 5.63 -16.79 7.43
CA ILE A 68 6.74 -16.84 6.48
C ILE A 68 6.36 -17.75 5.32
N THR A 69 5.74 -18.90 5.62
CA THR A 69 5.25 -19.84 4.61
C THR A 69 4.17 -19.21 3.75
N LEU A 70 3.20 -18.54 4.39
CA LEU A 70 2.10 -17.86 3.71
C LEU A 70 2.62 -16.72 2.80
N PHE A 71 3.55 -15.90 3.30
CA PHE A 71 4.17 -14.85 2.50
C PHE A 71 4.98 -15.41 1.32
N SER A 72 5.69 -16.52 1.53
CA SER A 72 6.47 -17.20 0.49
C SER A 72 5.57 -17.72 -0.63
N ILE A 73 4.49 -18.43 -0.29
CA ILE A 73 3.50 -18.93 -1.26
C ILE A 73 2.89 -17.77 -2.06
N ILE A 74 2.45 -16.70 -1.38
CA ILE A 74 1.89 -15.53 -2.06
C ILE A 74 2.90 -14.91 -3.02
N THR A 75 4.16 -14.78 -2.62
CA THR A 75 5.21 -14.16 -3.45
C THR A 75 5.51 -14.99 -4.69
N VAL A 76 5.64 -16.32 -4.55
CA VAL A 76 5.87 -17.23 -5.68
C VAL A 76 4.69 -17.21 -6.65
N MET A 77 3.46 -17.30 -6.15
CA MET A 77 2.26 -17.23 -6.99
C MET A 77 2.12 -15.87 -7.68
N SER A 78 2.44 -14.77 -6.97
CA SER A 78 2.41 -13.42 -7.53
C SER A 78 3.43 -13.29 -8.66
N PHE A 79 4.63 -13.86 -8.51
CA PHE A 79 5.65 -13.85 -9.56
C PHE A 79 5.17 -14.54 -10.84
N PHE A 80 4.62 -15.75 -10.73
CA PHE A 80 4.10 -16.49 -11.89
C PHE A 80 2.89 -15.81 -12.55
N LEU A 81 2.09 -15.07 -11.79
CA LEU A 81 0.99 -14.29 -12.34
C LEU A 81 1.48 -12.99 -13.01
N SER A 82 2.43 -12.28 -12.39
CA SER A 82 2.91 -10.99 -12.87
C SER A 82 3.86 -11.10 -14.05
N LEU A 83 4.69 -12.15 -14.11
CA LEU A 83 5.69 -12.33 -15.16
C LEU A 83 5.09 -12.37 -16.58
N PRO A 84 4.08 -13.22 -16.89
CA PRO A 84 3.48 -13.24 -18.23
C PRO A 84 2.76 -11.93 -18.56
N LEU A 85 2.12 -11.30 -17.58
CA LEU A 85 1.45 -10.01 -17.76
C LEU A 85 2.45 -8.89 -18.08
N ALA A 86 3.59 -8.87 -17.39
CA ALA A 86 4.66 -7.89 -17.63
C ALA A 86 5.27 -8.07 -19.03
N ILE A 87 5.56 -9.32 -19.44
CA ILE A 87 6.08 -9.61 -20.78
C ILE A 87 5.07 -9.20 -21.86
N PHE A 88 3.78 -9.48 -21.63
CA PHE A 88 2.72 -9.14 -22.59
C PHE A 88 2.51 -7.63 -22.75
N MET A 89 2.51 -6.87 -21.65
CA MET A 89 2.23 -5.42 -21.68
C MET A 89 3.45 -4.58 -22.05
N GLU A 90 4.64 -4.94 -21.55
CA GLU A 90 5.84 -4.11 -21.69
C GLU A 90 6.84 -4.65 -22.71
N GLY A 91 6.76 -5.94 -23.05
CA GLY A 91 7.74 -6.65 -23.86
C GLY A 91 9.04 -6.97 -23.08
N VAL A 92 10.02 -7.57 -23.76
CA VAL A 92 11.33 -7.89 -23.17
C VAL A 92 12.26 -6.67 -23.26
N LYS A 93 12.06 -5.69 -22.37
CA LYS A 93 12.85 -4.44 -22.30
C LYS A 93 14.03 -4.48 -21.33
N PHE A 94 14.29 -5.63 -20.71
CA PHE A 94 15.38 -5.80 -19.75
C PHE A 94 16.70 -6.28 -20.38
N THR A 95 16.81 -6.26 -21.72
CA THR A 95 18.05 -6.66 -22.38
C THR A 95 19.13 -5.57 -22.21
N PRO A 96 20.42 -5.96 -22.04
CA PRO A 96 21.51 -4.99 -21.97
C PRO A 96 21.54 -4.02 -23.16
N ALA A 97 21.24 -4.52 -24.37
CA ALA A 97 21.18 -3.71 -25.59
C ALA A 97 20.09 -2.62 -25.51
N TYR A 98 18.91 -2.94 -24.98
CA TYR A 98 17.84 -1.96 -24.80
C TYR A 98 18.19 -0.91 -23.75
N ILE A 99 18.73 -1.33 -22.60
CA ILE A 99 19.14 -0.42 -21.52
C ILE A 99 20.23 0.54 -21.99
N GLN A 100 21.22 0.03 -22.73
CA GLN A 100 22.28 0.84 -23.29
C GLN A 100 21.76 1.80 -24.39
N SER A 101 20.81 1.35 -25.21
CA SER A 101 20.16 2.21 -26.21
C SER A 101 19.33 3.34 -25.58
N ALA A 102 18.87 3.18 -24.34
CA ALA A 102 18.20 4.21 -23.56
C ALA A 102 19.18 5.20 -22.88
N GLY A 103 20.49 5.06 -23.09
CA GLY A 103 21.51 5.92 -22.51
C GLY A 103 21.76 5.68 -21.01
N LEU A 104 21.33 4.52 -20.49
CA LEU A 104 21.49 4.17 -19.08
C LEU A 104 22.66 3.21 -18.88
N ASP A 105 23.37 3.36 -17.77
CA ASP A 105 24.41 2.40 -17.39
C ASP A 105 23.78 1.08 -16.93
N VAL A 106 24.12 0.01 -17.63
CA VAL A 106 23.57 -1.33 -17.43
C VAL A 106 23.87 -1.81 -16.01
N GLN A 107 25.11 -1.65 -15.55
CA GLN A 107 25.53 -2.11 -14.22
C GLN A 107 24.78 -1.37 -13.11
N GLN A 108 24.66 -0.05 -13.21
CA GLN A 108 23.93 0.76 -12.25
C GLN A 108 22.45 0.40 -12.19
N VAL A 109 21.79 0.18 -13.34
CA VAL A 109 20.38 -0.24 -13.39
C VAL A 109 20.18 -1.59 -12.71
N TYR A 110 21.04 -2.57 -12.98
CA TYR A 110 20.95 -3.88 -12.33
C TYR A 110 21.16 -3.81 -10.82
N ILE A 111 22.20 -3.10 -10.36
CA ILE A 111 22.50 -2.99 -8.92
C ILE A 111 21.37 -2.27 -8.19
N ARG A 112 20.86 -1.15 -8.72
CA ARG A 112 19.75 -0.41 -8.11
C ARG A 112 18.45 -1.20 -8.09
N SER A 113 18.16 -1.93 -9.17
CA SER A 113 16.97 -2.78 -9.26
C SER A 113 17.05 -3.95 -8.27
N LEU A 114 18.22 -4.59 -8.15
CA LEU A 114 18.44 -5.66 -7.18
C LEU A 114 18.29 -5.14 -5.74
N LEU A 115 18.90 -3.99 -5.43
CA LEU A 115 18.78 -3.38 -4.11
C LEU A 115 17.33 -3.01 -3.79
N ALA A 116 16.60 -2.42 -4.74
CA ALA A 116 15.19 -2.10 -4.58
C ALA A 116 14.34 -3.36 -4.36
N ALA A 117 14.60 -4.44 -5.11
CA ALA A 117 13.89 -5.72 -4.97
C ALA A 117 14.14 -6.36 -3.60
N LEU A 118 15.40 -6.37 -3.12
CA LEU A 118 15.75 -6.88 -1.79
C LEU A 118 15.10 -6.06 -0.68
N CYS A 119 15.17 -4.73 -0.76
CA CYS A 119 14.52 -3.83 0.19
C CYS A 119 12.99 -4.03 0.21
N PHE A 120 12.37 -4.18 -0.97
CA PHE A 120 10.93 -4.42 -1.07
C PHE A 120 10.53 -5.77 -0.48
N HIS A 121 11.29 -6.82 -0.76
CA HIS A 121 11.04 -8.15 -0.19
C HIS A 121 11.17 -8.15 1.33
N ALA A 122 12.26 -7.59 1.86
CA ALA A 122 12.48 -7.46 3.30
C ALA A 122 11.37 -6.64 3.97
N TYR A 123 10.96 -5.52 3.36
CA TYR A 123 9.83 -4.72 3.83
C TYR A 123 8.54 -5.55 3.91
N GLN A 124 8.20 -6.29 2.85
CA GLN A 124 6.98 -7.09 2.79
C GLN A 124 7.03 -8.25 3.79
N GLN A 125 8.17 -8.90 3.97
CA GLN A 125 8.35 -9.95 4.97
C GLN A 125 8.11 -9.43 6.38
N VAL A 126 8.73 -8.30 6.75
CA VAL A 126 8.51 -7.66 8.06
C VAL A 126 7.04 -7.25 8.23
N ALA A 127 6.38 -6.76 7.17
CA ALA A 127 4.95 -6.43 7.23
C ALA A 127 4.08 -7.66 7.56
N TYR A 128 4.39 -8.84 7.00
CA TYR A 128 3.68 -10.09 7.30
C TYR A 128 3.95 -10.58 8.73
N MET A 129 5.18 -10.46 9.23
CA MET A 129 5.51 -10.76 10.63
C MET A 129 4.74 -9.85 11.59
N ILE A 130 4.55 -8.57 11.26
CA ILE A 130 3.74 -7.64 12.05
C ILE A 130 2.27 -8.04 11.98
N LEU A 131 1.75 -8.33 10.77
CA LEU A 131 0.35 -8.71 10.56
C LEU A 131 -0.05 -9.93 11.40
N GLU A 132 0.85 -10.91 11.55
CA GLU A 132 0.63 -12.06 12.42
C GLU A 132 0.40 -11.67 13.89
N ARG A 133 1.07 -10.62 14.38
CA ARG A 133 1.01 -10.18 15.78
C ARG A 133 -0.07 -9.13 16.06
N VAL A 134 -0.59 -8.45 15.03
CA VAL A 134 -1.57 -7.37 15.17
C VAL A 134 -2.87 -7.66 14.42
N SER A 135 -3.93 -6.87 14.67
CA SER A 135 -5.16 -6.96 13.89
C SER A 135 -4.96 -6.36 12.47
N PRO A 136 -5.75 -6.76 11.46
CA PRO A 136 -5.69 -6.14 10.13
C PRO A 136 -5.93 -4.63 10.17
N VAL A 137 -6.79 -4.17 11.10
CA VAL A 137 -7.04 -2.76 11.34
C VAL A 137 -5.77 -2.06 11.83
N THR A 138 -5.09 -2.58 12.85
CA THR A 138 -3.83 -2.02 13.36
C THR A 138 -2.75 -2.00 12.29
N HIS A 139 -2.63 -3.08 11.50
CA HIS A 139 -1.70 -3.15 10.37
C HIS A 139 -2.00 -2.06 9.32
N SER A 140 -3.28 -1.82 9.02
CA SER A 140 -3.69 -0.74 8.12
C SER A 140 -3.31 0.66 8.63
N VAL A 141 -3.45 0.92 9.95
CA VAL A 141 -3.01 2.19 10.56
C VAL A 141 -1.50 2.37 10.43
N ALA A 142 -0.70 1.34 10.70
CA ALA A 142 0.75 1.39 10.53
C ALA A 142 1.13 1.65 9.06
N ASN A 143 0.42 1.04 8.11
CA ASN A 143 0.63 1.29 6.69
C ASN A 143 0.28 2.73 6.28
N CYS A 144 -0.72 3.36 6.91
CA CYS A 144 -0.98 4.78 6.71
C CYS A 144 0.17 5.64 7.21
N LEU A 145 0.71 5.38 8.41
CA LEU A 145 1.85 6.13 8.94
C LEU A 145 3.08 5.98 8.03
N LYS A 146 3.37 4.76 7.57
CA LYS A 146 4.42 4.50 6.57
C LYS A 146 4.21 5.37 5.32
N ARG A 147 2.98 5.49 4.83
CA ARG A 147 2.65 6.33 3.67
C ARG A 147 2.96 7.80 3.92
N VAL A 148 2.64 8.34 5.10
CA VAL A 148 2.98 9.73 5.46
C VAL A 148 4.47 9.98 5.38
N ILE A 149 5.27 9.07 5.97
CA ILE A 149 6.73 9.18 5.96
C ILE A 149 7.24 9.17 4.51
N VAL A 150 6.75 8.25 3.68
CA VAL A 150 7.15 8.16 2.27
C VAL A 150 6.79 9.44 1.50
N ILE A 151 5.58 10.00 1.68
CA ILE A 151 5.15 11.25 1.01
C ILE A 151 6.07 12.42 1.41
N VAL A 152 6.31 12.61 2.71
CA VAL A 152 7.13 13.72 3.20
C VAL A 152 8.57 13.57 2.71
N SER A 153 9.15 12.37 2.83
CA SER A 153 10.50 12.10 2.35
C SER A 153 10.62 12.28 0.84
N SER A 154 9.62 11.87 0.04
CA SER A 154 9.65 12.05 -1.41
C SER A 154 9.60 13.51 -1.81
N VAL A 155 8.79 14.34 -1.14
CA VAL A 155 8.72 15.77 -1.43
C VAL A 155 10.04 16.47 -1.10
N ILE A 156 10.67 16.13 0.03
CA ILE A 156 11.96 16.70 0.43
C ILE A 156 13.06 16.29 -0.55
N PHE A 157 13.10 15.01 -0.94
CA PHE A 157 14.19 14.47 -1.75
C PHE A 157 14.06 14.82 -3.23
N PHE A 158 12.87 14.65 -3.82
CA PHE A 158 12.62 14.93 -5.25
C PHE A 158 12.27 16.38 -5.52
N GLN A 159 12.05 17.19 -4.48
CA GLN A 159 11.68 18.61 -4.58
C GLN A 159 10.49 18.84 -5.53
N THR A 160 9.57 17.89 -5.56
CA THR A 160 8.37 17.96 -6.41
C THR A 160 7.53 19.17 -5.99
N PRO A 161 7.10 20.03 -6.92
CA PRO A 161 6.32 21.21 -6.58
C PRO A 161 4.94 20.79 -6.05
N VAL A 162 4.71 21.01 -4.75
CA VAL A 162 3.42 20.75 -4.10
C VAL A 162 2.71 22.09 -3.87
N SER A 163 1.53 22.25 -4.48
CA SER A 163 0.67 23.41 -4.23
C SER A 163 0.24 23.46 -2.75
N PRO A 164 0.14 24.65 -2.12
CA PRO A 164 -0.36 24.78 -0.75
C PRO A 164 -1.73 24.12 -0.54
N ILE A 165 -2.60 24.13 -1.55
CA ILE A 165 -3.92 23.51 -1.50
C ILE A 165 -3.80 21.98 -1.52
N ASN A 166 -2.86 21.43 -2.29
CA ASN A 166 -2.58 20.00 -2.31
C ASN A 166 -2.04 19.51 -0.96
N ALA A 167 -1.09 20.26 -0.38
CA ALA A 167 -0.57 20.00 0.95
C ALA A 167 -1.68 20.03 2.01
N LEU A 168 -2.60 21.01 1.92
CA LEU A 168 -3.77 21.09 2.79
C LEU A 168 -4.70 19.88 2.62
N GLY A 169 -5.07 19.51 1.38
CA GLY A 169 -5.90 18.35 1.10
C GLY A 169 -5.30 17.05 1.63
N THR A 170 -3.98 16.87 1.42
CA THR A 170 -3.22 15.75 1.98
C THR A 170 -3.26 15.76 3.51
N GLY A 171 -3.06 16.91 4.14
CA GLY A 171 -3.14 17.06 5.61
C GLY A 171 -4.53 16.71 6.16
N ILE A 172 -5.60 17.15 5.50
CA ILE A 172 -6.99 16.82 5.87
C ILE A 172 -7.23 15.32 5.75
N ALA A 173 -6.79 14.70 4.65
CA ALA A 173 -6.94 13.26 4.45
C ALA A 173 -6.23 12.45 5.56
N LEU A 174 -4.98 12.82 5.87
CA LEU A 174 -4.20 12.16 6.92
C LEU A 174 -4.80 12.34 8.32
N SER A 175 -5.30 13.55 8.61
CA SER A 175 -6.02 13.84 9.86
C SER A 175 -7.29 13.01 9.97
N GLY A 176 -8.04 12.85 8.86
CA GLY A 176 -9.18 11.94 8.78
C GLY A 176 -8.82 10.48 9.08
N VAL A 177 -7.71 9.97 8.52
CA VAL A 177 -7.27 8.60 8.79
C VAL A 177 -6.84 8.43 10.26
N PHE A 178 -6.21 9.44 10.85
CA PHE A 178 -5.89 9.43 12.27
C PHE A 178 -7.17 9.37 13.13
N LEU A 179 -8.17 10.20 12.84
CA LEU A 179 -9.47 10.18 13.51
C LEU A 179 -10.18 8.82 13.37
N TYR A 180 -10.27 8.28 12.15
CA TYR A 180 -10.82 6.95 11.88
C TYR A 180 -10.14 5.87 12.73
N SER A 181 -8.81 5.93 12.82
CA SER A 181 -8.01 4.98 13.60
C SER A 181 -8.31 5.06 15.10
N ARG A 182 -8.58 6.26 15.63
CA ARG A 182 -8.95 6.46 17.04
C ARG A 182 -10.36 5.96 17.31
N VAL A 183 -11.33 6.34 16.47
CA VAL A 183 -12.74 5.94 16.62
C VAL A 183 -12.88 4.41 16.56
N THR A 184 -12.17 3.77 15.65
CA THR A 184 -12.22 2.30 15.49
C THR A 184 -11.58 1.56 16.67
N ARG A 185 -10.61 2.17 17.38
CA ARG A 185 -10.01 1.59 18.59
C ARG A 185 -10.84 1.77 19.86
N ILE A 186 -11.71 2.79 19.91
CA ILE A 186 -12.52 3.10 21.11
C ILE A 186 -13.69 2.13 21.28
N LYS A 187 -14.06 1.35 20.26
CA LYS A 187 -15.05 0.28 20.45
C LYS A 187 -14.49 -0.80 21.39
N PRO A 188 -15.15 -1.08 22.53
CA PRO A 188 -14.82 -2.26 23.31
C PRO A 188 -15.14 -3.51 22.47
N LYS A 189 -14.31 -4.56 22.62
CA LYS A 189 -14.70 -5.92 22.19
C LYS A 189 -16.06 -6.18 22.83
N THR A 190 -17.11 -6.26 22.01
CA THR A 190 -18.32 -6.94 22.46
C THR A 190 -17.97 -8.41 22.37
N ASP A 191 -17.85 -9.05 23.53
CA ASP A 191 -17.73 -10.50 23.67
C ASP A 191 -18.91 -11.21 22.97
#